data_AF-A0AAD2IWN9-F1
#
_entry.id   AF-A0AAD2IWN9-F1
#
_cell.length_a   1.000
_cell.length_b   1.000
_cell.length_c   1.000
_cell.angle_alpha   90.00
_cell.angle_beta   90.00
_cell.angle_gamma   90.00
#
_symmetry.space_group_name_H-M   'P 1'
#
loop_
_entity.id
_entity.type
_entity.pdbx_description
1 polymer ?
#
loop_
_entity_poly.entity_id
_entity_poly.type
_entity_poly.pdbx_seq_one_letter_code
_entity_poly.pdbx_strand_id
1 'polypeptide(L)'
;MKLVIDHLVIAAADLDSGTEYVAALLGIAPSGGGAHPRMGTHNRVLGMAGGIYLEVIAIDPQAPAPARPRWFGLDQDAVRARIAQGPYLAHWAARVEAPLDLTRMQAEHPARIPPAIPMERGQLRWRLTVPDDGSLPAWREAGHAAGDGLLPTLIQWDVADYPGVSLPRQHLTLKQLSGSHPQAGLLRQGLAWLGADHLIQVEQVDGPPRLSAQIETAGGLKILA
;
A
#
# COMPACT_ATOMS: atom_id res chain seq x y z
N MET A 1 -13.95 8.27 -13.07
CA MET A 1 -13.24 9.11 -12.09
C MET A 1 -11.99 8.33 -11.71
N LYS A 2 -10.80 8.93 -11.77
CA LYS A 2 -9.55 8.17 -11.74
C LYS A 2 -8.87 8.36 -10.40
N LEU A 3 -8.54 7.26 -9.73
CA LEU A 3 -7.68 7.26 -8.56
C LEU A 3 -6.23 7.54 -8.99
N VAL A 4 -5.37 7.89 -8.04
CA VAL A 4 -3.92 8.06 -8.26
C VAL A 4 -3.15 7.23 -7.25
N ILE A 5 -1.93 6.82 -7.57
CA ILE A 5 -1.06 6.14 -6.60
C ILE A 5 -0.69 7.12 -5.49
N ASP A 6 -0.92 6.73 -4.24
CA ASP A 6 -0.50 7.49 -3.06
C ASP A 6 0.90 7.04 -2.63
N HIS A 7 1.04 5.75 -2.34
CA HIS A 7 2.29 5.17 -1.91
C HIS A 7 2.37 3.67 -2.21
N LEU A 8 3.60 3.17 -2.19
CA LEU A 8 3.92 1.75 -2.20
C LEU A 8 4.29 1.30 -0.78
N VAL A 9 3.87 0.10 -0.40
CA VAL A 9 4.04 -0.44 0.96
C VAL A 9 5.06 -1.57 0.93
N ILE A 10 6.12 -1.40 1.70
CA ILE A 10 7.16 -2.39 1.92
C ILE A 10 6.97 -2.95 3.33
N ALA A 11 6.62 -4.23 3.42
CA ALA A 11 6.49 -4.90 4.71
C ALA A 11 7.85 -5.44 5.14
N ALA A 12 8.22 -5.22 6.39
CA ALA A 12 9.48 -5.66 6.97
C ALA A 12 9.28 -6.21 8.39
N ALA A 13 10.26 -6.97 8.88
CA ALA A 13 10.24 -7.49 10.25
C ALA A 13 10.41 -6.37 11.28
N ASP A 14 11.20 -5.38 10.90
CA ASP A 14 11.52 -4.18 11.66
C ASP A 14 11.87 -3.06 10.66
N LEU A 15 11.90 -1.81 11.16
CA LEU A 15 12.17 -0.67 10.29
C LEU A 15 13.61 -0.64 9.77
N ASP A 16 14.58 -1.15 10.52
CA ASP A 16 15.99 -1.07 10.14
C ASP A 16 16.27 -1.97 8.94
N SER A 17 15.85 -3.24 9.00
CA SER A 17 15.95 -4.17 7.87
C SER A 17 15.21 -3.67 6.63
N GLY A 18 14.00 -3.12 6.79
CA GLY A 18 13.26 -2.52 5.68
C GLY A 18 13.92 -1.27 5.10
N THR A 19 14.54 -0.44 5.94
CA THR A 19 15.26 0.78 5.51
C THR A 19 16.52 0.42 4.74
N GLU A 20 17.29 -0.54 5.23
CA GLU A 20 18.48 -1.06 4.58
C GLU A 20 18.16 -1.67 3.21
N TYR A 21 17.09 -2.46 3.13
CA TYR A 21 16.62 -3.04 1.86
C TYR A 21 16.33 -1.96 0.81
N VAL A 22 15.59 -0.90 1.18
CA VAL A 22 15.29 0.21 0.25
C VAL A 22 16.55 0.99 -0.11
N ALA A 23 17.40 1.28 0.87
CA ALA A 23 18.64 2.01 0.64
C ALA A 23 19.58 1.25 -0.30
N ALA A 24 19.71 -0.07 -0.13
CA ALA A 24 20.54 -0.92 -0.99
C ALA A 24 20.03 -0.95 -2.43
N LEU A 25 18.70 -0.97 -2.63
CA LEU A 25 18.09 -1.04 -3.95
C LEU A 25 18.06 0.30 -4.68
N LEU A 26 17.67 1.38 -3.99
CA LEU A 26 17.38 2.69 -4.56
C LEU A 26 18.45 3.75 -4.28
N GLY A 27 19.44 3.43 -3.45
CA GLY A 27 20.52 4.34 -3.07
C GLY A 27 20.14 5.40 -2.03
N ILE A 28 18.88 5.41 -1.56
CA ILE A 28 18.37 6.40 -0.61
C ILE A 28 17.54 5.69 0.47
N ALA A 29 17.89 5.95 1.72
CA ALA A 29 17.19 5.37 2.87
C ALA A 29 15.86 6.10 3.17
N PRO A 30 14.76 5.36 3.39
CA PRO A 30 13.57 5.91 4.03
C PRO A 30 13.91 6.48 5.40
N SER A 31 13.25 7.57 5.76
CA SER A 31 13.49 8.27 7.03
C SER A 31 12.18 8.86 7.57
N GLY A 32 12.25 9.42 8.78
CA GLY A 32 11.07 9.96 9.45
C GLY A 32 9.99 8.90 9.65
N GLY A 33 8.74 9.23 9.34
CA GLY A 33 7.57 8.38 9.61
C GLY A 33 7.06 8.56 11.03
N GLY A 34 6.50 7.50 11.61
CA GLY A 34 6.03 7.49 12.98
C GLY A 34 5.17 6.28 13.35
N ALA A 35 4.75 6.24 14.61
CA ALA A 35 3.88 5.20 15.13
C ALA A 35 2.43 5.38 14.66
N HIS A 36 1.71 4.27 14.55
CA HIS A 36 0.28 4.18 14.32
C HIS A 36 -0.36 3.49 15.54
N PRO A 37 -0.69 4.23 16.63
CA PRO A 37 -1.13 3.62 17.88
C PRO A 37 -2.34 2.70 17.74
N ARG A 38 -3.31 3.08 16.88
CA ARG A 38 -4.52 2.28 16.62
C ARG A 38 -4.24 0.91 16.00
N MET A 39 -3.07 0.73 15.39
CA MET A 39 -2.69 -0.46 14.64
C MET A 39 -1.43 -1.12 15.18
N GLY A 40 -0.80 -0.58 16.24
CA GLY A 40 0.42 -1.13 16.82
C GLY A 40 1.51 -1.38 15.76
N THR A 41 1.64 -0.47 14.80
CA THR A 41 2.67 -0.48 13.75
C THR A 41 3.44 0.83 13.78
N HIS A 42 4.59 0.86 13.13
CA HIS A 42 5.36 2.07 12.88
C HIS A 42 5.89 2.06 11.44
N ASN A 43 6.28 3.22 10.93
CA ASN A 43 6.80 3.32 9.58
C ASN A 43 8.02 4.24 9.44
N ARG A 44 8.69 4.12 8.31
CA ARG A 44 9.60 5.12 7.71
C ARG A 44 9.15 5.40 6.30
N VAL A 45 9.40 6.62 5.81
CA VAL A 45 8.88 7.07 4.52
C VAL A 45 9.96 7.64 3.62
N LEU A 46 9.73 7.56 2.31
CA LEU A 46 10.63 8.12 1.30
C LEU A 46 9.83 8.81 0.19
N GLY A 47 9.94 10.14 0.10
CA GLY A 47 9.28 10.92 -0.94
C GLY A 47 9.87 10.69 -2.33
N MET A 48 9.02 10.45 -3.32
CA MET A 48 9.38 10.22 -4.72
C MET A 48 8.85 11.35 -5.62
N ALA A 49 9.27 11.34 -6.89
CA ALA A 49 8.67 12.18 -7.92
C ALA A 49 7.16 11.89 -8.06
N GLY A 50 6.40 12.88 -8.56
CA GLY A 50 4.96 12.73 -8.78
C GLY A 50 4.07 12.76 -7.52
N GLY A 51 4.66 12.98 -6.34
CA GLY A 51 3.90 13.06 -5.08
C GLY A 51 3.51 11.68 -4.54
N ILE A 52 4.24 10.66 -4.98
CA ILE A 52 4.20 9.30 -4.47
C ILE A 52 5.25 9.18 -3.37
N TYR A 53 5.07 8.28 -2.42
CA TYR A 53 6.12 7.91 -1.47
C TYR A 53 6.22 6.39 -1.27
N LEU A 54 7.33 5.92 -0.73
CA LEU A 54 7.45 4.56 -0.20
C LEU A 54 7.19 4.59 1.29
N GLU A 55 6.44 3.61 1.78
CA GLU A 55 6.25 3.35 3.20
C GLU A 55 6.89 2.01 3.56
N VAL A 56 7.96 2.04 4.36
CA VAL A 56 8.44 0.84 5.06
C VAL A 56 7.63 0.72 6.33
N ILE A 57 6.93 -0.40 6.51
CA ILE A 57 6.06 -0.63 7.66
C ILE A 57 6.42 -1.93 8.38
N ALA A 58 6.38 -1.87 9.71
CA ALA A 58 6.60 -3.02 10.58
C ALA A 58 5.66 -2.97 11.79
N ILE A 59 5.48 -4.12 12.45
CA ILE A 59 4.83 -4.18 13.76
C ILE A 59 5.74 -3.49 14.76
N ASP A 60 5.19 -2.56 15.55
CA ASP A 60 5.96 -1.88 16.58
C ASP A 60 6.08 -2.79 17.82
N PRO A 61 7.27 -3.28 18.17
CA PRO A 61 7.45 -4.19 19.30
C PRO A 61 7.22 -3.51 20.66
N GLN A 62 7.24 -2.17 20.71
CA GLN A 62 7.01 -1.39 21.92
C GLN A 62 5.55 -0.95 22.07
N ALA A 63 4.74 -1.09 21.02
CA ALA A 63 3.33 -0.74 21.07
C ALA A 63 2.49 -1.84 21.73
N PRO A 64 1.44 -1.48 22.48
CA PRO A 64 0.46 -2.47 22.93
C PRO A 64 -0.22 -3.15 21.73
N ALA A 65 -0.72 -4.37 21.95
CA ALA A 65 -1.53 -5.05 20.95
C ALA A 65 -2.78 -4.21 20.64
N PRO A 66 -3.09 -3.96 19.35
CA PRO A 66 -4.27 -3.21 18.96
C PRO A 66 -5.56 -4.00 19.24
N ALA A 67 -6.69 -3.30 19.34
CA ALA A 67 -8.01 -3.92 19.57
C ALA A 67 -8.61 -4.61 18.32
N ARG A 68 -7.88 -4.66 17.22
CA ARG A 68 -8.27 -5.28 15.95
C ARG A 68 -7.04 -5.87 15.24
N PRO A 69 -7.22 -6.79 14.29
CA PRO A 69 -6.13 -7.24 13.43
C PRO A 69 -5.43 -6.07 12.73
N ARG A 70 -4.11 -6.14 12.65
CA ARG A 70 -3.27 -5.15 11.96
C ARG A 70 -3.55 -5.19 10.46
N TRP A 71 -3.48 -4.02 9.82
CA TRP A 71 -3.69 -3.86 8.38
C TRP A 71 -2.62 -4.59 7.57
N PHE A 72 -2.82 -4.61 6.25
CA PHE A 72 -1.91 -5.20 5.27
C PHE A 72 -1.62 -6.70 5.53
N GLY A 73 -2.50 -7.37 6.26
CA GLY A 73 -2.35 -8.76 6.65
C GLY A 73 -1.18 -9.02 7.59
N LEU A 74 -0.63 -8.02 8.28
CA LEU A 74 0.59 -8.18 9.11
C LEU A 74 0.46 -9.22 10.23
N ASP A 75 -0.76 -9.54 10.64
CA ASP A 75 -1.02 -10.60 11.61
C ASP A 75 -1.21 -12.00 10.99
N GLN A 76 -1.33 -12.12 9.67
CA GLN A 76 -1.55 -13.40 8.98
C GLN A 76 -0.27 -14.21 8.85
N ASP A 77 -0.36 -15.52 9.07
CA ASP A 77 0.78 -16.44 9.02
C ASP A 77 1.53 -16.39 7.69
N ALA A 78 0.81 -16.31 6.56
CA ALA A 78 1.43 -16.24 5.23
C ALA A 78 2.27 -14.96 5.06
N VAL A 79 1.78 -13.81 5.54
CA VAL A 79 2.50 -12.53 5.48
C VAL A 79 3.69 -12.56 6.44
N ARG A 80 3.52 -13.04 7.67
CA ARG A 80 4.61 -13.20 8.65
C ARG A 80 5.70 -14.11 8.11
N ALA A 81 5.33 -15.24 7.50
CA ALA A 81 6.27 -16.17 6.87
C ALA A 81 7.00 -15.54 5.67
N ARG A 82 6.33 -14.67 4.89
CA ARG A 82 6.98 -13.94 3.80
C ARG A 82 7.95 -12.87 4.32
N ILE A 83 7.57 -12.12 5.35
CA ILE A 83 8.42 -11.12 6.01
C ILE A 83 9.68 -11.78 6.61
N ALA A 84 9.54 -12.99 7.17
CA ALA A 84 10.68 -13.74 7.71
C ALA A 84 11.74 -14.10 6.65
N GLN A 85 11.42 -14.02 5.36
CA GLN A 85 12.37 -14.19 4.26
C GLN A 85 13.06 -12.87 3.84
N GLY A 86 12.69 -11.76 4.47
CA GLY A 86 13.21 -10.42 4.22
C GLY A 86 12.14 -9.44 3.73
N PRO A 87 12.44 -8.12 3.76
CA PRO A 87 11.53 -7.08 3.29
C PRO A 87 11.13 -7.26 1.83
N TYR A 88 9.92 -6.82 1.47
CA TYR A 88 9.40 -6.95 0.11
C TYR A 88 8.28 -5.95 -0.19
N LEU A 89 8.01 -5.74 -1.48
CA LEU A 89 6.88 -4.94 -1.93
C LEU A 89 5.56 -5.68 -1.69
N ALA A 90 4.91 -5.38 -0.59
CA ALA A 90 3.72 -6.10 -0.15
C ALA A 90 2.44 -5.57 -0.80
N HIS A 91 2.36 -4.25 -1.01
CA HIS A 91 1.11 -3.61 -1.40
C HIS A 91 1.31 -2.20 -1.95
N TRP A 92 0.20 -1.53 -2.25
CA TRP A 92 0.13 -0.13 -2.64
C TRP A 92 -1.23 0.47 -2.25
N ALA A 93 -1.25 1.78 -2.09
CA ALA A 93 -2.47 2.53 -1.80
C ALA A 93 -2.82 3.48 -2.95
N ALA A 94 -4.11 3.58 -3.25
CA ALA A 94 -4.65 4.51 -4.23
C ALA A 94 -5.43 5.62 -3.52
N ARG A 95 -5.04 6.87 -3.79
CA ARG A 95 -5.66 8.05 -3.21
C ARG A 95 -6.99 8.36 -3.91
N VAL A 96 -8.01 8.57 -3.09
CA VAL A 96 -9.29 9.17 -3.48
C VAL A 96 -9.14 10.68 -3.39
N GLU A 97 -9.40 11.38 -4.49
CA GLU A 97 -9.31 12.83 -4.59
C GLU A 97 -10.68 13.46 -4.82
N ALA A 98 -10.84 14.71 -4.39
CA ALA A 98 -12.06 15.47 -4.62
C ALA A 98 -12.41 15.51 -6.13
N PRO A 99 -13.70 15.44 -6.50
CA PRO A 99 -14.88 15.54 -5.63
C PRO A 99 -15.34 14.21 -5.01
N LEU A 100 -14.59 13.11 -5.18
CA LEU A 100 -14.93 11.85 -4.52
C LEU A 100 -14.70 11.95 -3.01
N ASP A 101 -15.47 11.17 -2.26
CA ASP A 101 -15.28 11.00 -0.82
C ASP A 101 -15.32 9.52 -0.46
N LEU A 102 -14.26 9.05 0.21
CA LEU A 102 -14.06 7.64 0.53
C LEU A 102 -15.13 7.10 1.49
N THR A 103 -15.57 7.89 2.46
CA THR A 103 -16.64 7.46 3.37
C THR A 103 -17.96 7.31 2.62
N ARG A 104 -18.27 8.23 1.72
CA ARG A 104 -19.45 8.13 0.86
C ARG A 104 -19.38 6.93 -0.08
N MET A 105 -18.26 6.73 -0.77
CA MET A 105 -18.05 5.57 -1.65
C MET A 105 -18.22 4.25 -0.87
N GLN A 106 -17.66 4.17 0.33
CA GLN A 106 -17.80 3.00 1.20
C GLN A 106 -19.26 2.78 1.64
N ALA A 107 -19.99 3.84 2.01
CA ALA A 107 -21.39 3.74 2.39
C ALA A 107 -22.31 3.32 1.22
N GLU A 108 -22.00 3.77 0.00
CA GLU A 108 -22.72 3.37 -1.22
C GLU A 108 -22.39 1.93 -1.66
N HIS A 109 -21.20 1.43 -1.33
CA HIS A 109 -20.70 0.12 -1.76
C HIS A 109 -20.03 -0.72 -0.65
N PRO A 110 -20.71 -0.98 0.49
CA PRO A 110 -20.09 -1.59 1.68
C PRO A 110 -19.63 -3.04 1.47
N ALA A 111 -20.20 -3.74 0.49
CA ALA A 111 -19.79 -5.10 0.11
C ALA A 111 -18.56 -5.14 -0.82
N ARG A 112 -18.18 -4.00 -1.43
CA ARG A 112 -17.06 -3.90 -2.39
C ARG A 112 -15.87 -3.12 -1.83
N ILE A 113 -16.14 -2.16 -0.94
CA ILE A 113 -15.13 -1.31 -0.33
C ILE A 113 -15.07 -1.62 1.17
N PRO A 114 -13.91 -2.04 1.71
CA PRO A 114 -13.76 -2.27 3.15
C PRO A 114 -14.05 -1.01 3.98
N PRO A 115 -14.32 -1.16 5.28
CA PRO A 115 -14.57 -0.01 6.16
C PRO A 115 -13.46 1.04 6.08
N ALA A 116 -13.85 2.29 5.84
CA ALA A 116 -12.94 3.44 5.83
C ALA A 116 -12.74 3.93 7.27
N ILE A 117 -11.55 3.72 7.82
CA ILE A 117 -11.24 4.02 9.22
C ILE A 117 -10.55 5.38 9.30
N PRO A 118 -11.04 6.32 10.11
CA PRO A 118 -10.37 7.59 10.33
C PRO A 118 -9.10 7.38 11.15
N MET A 119 -8.01 8.02 10.77
CA MET A 119 -6.70 7.89 11.40
C MET A 119 -6.12 9.27 11.65
N GLU A 120 -5.32 9.38 12.70
CA GLU A 120 -4.64 10.63 13.03
C GLU A 120 -3.23 10.38 13.55
N ARG A 121 -2.33 11.31 13.23
CA ARG A 121 -0.96 11.35 13.76
C ARG A 121 -0.42 12.77 13.67
N GLY A 122 -0.22 13.43 14.81
CA GLY A 122 0.19 14.84 14.83
C GLY A 122 -0.84 15.70 14.09
N GLN A 123 -0.42 16.40 13.02
CA GLN A 123 -1.30 17.20 12.16
C GLN A 123 -1.96 16.39 11.03
N LEU A 124 -1.52 15.16 10.78
CA LEU A 124 -2.11 14.32 9.73
C LEU A 124 -3.49 13.81 10.15
N ARG A 125 -4.44 13.88 9.22
CA ARG A 125 -5.77 13.28 9.31
C ARG A 125 -6.07 12.60 7.97
N TRP A 126 -6.47 11.34 8.02
CA TRP A 126 -6.80 10.57 6.82
C TRP A 126 -7.81 9.46 7.11
N ARG A 127 -8.39 8.92 6.05
CA ARG A 127 -9.21 7.71 6.08
C ARG A 127 -8.53 6.63 5.25
N LEU A 128 -8.46 5.42 5.77
CA LEU A 128 -7.86 4.27 5.09
C LEU A 128 -8.84 3.10 5.12
N THR A 129 -9.06 2.42 4.00
CA THR A 129 -9.88 1.21 3.99
C THR A 129 -9.12 0.04 4.59
N VAL A 130 -9.69 -0.62 5.60
CA VAL A 130 -9.07 -1.81 6.20
C VAL A 130 -10.13 -2.89 6.38
N PRO A 131 -9.99 -4.05 5.72
CA PRO A 131 -10.81 -5.22 6.00
C PRO A 131 -10.86 -5.54 7.49
N ASP A 132 -12.01 -6.06 7.98
CA ASP A 132 -12.21 -6.31 9.41
C ASP A 132 -11.25 -7.36 9.98
N ASP A 133 -10.83 -8.30 9.15
CA ASP A 133 -9.80 -9.31 9.47
C ASP A 133 -8.36 -8.80 9.29
N GLY A 134 -8.18 -7.52 8.93
CA GLY A 134 -6.88 -6.89 8.70
C GLY A 134 -6.19 -7.30 7.40
N SER A 135 -6.82 -8.16 6.58
CA SER A 135 -6.28 -8.62 5.31
C SER A 135 -6.03 -7.50 4.30
N LEU A 136 -5.32 -7.84 3.22
CA LEU A 136 -5.27 -7.01 2.03
C LEU A 136 -6.62 -7.06 1.29
N PRO A 137 -7.05 -5.97 0.65
CA PRO A 137 -8.31 -5.94 -0.07
C PRO A 137 -8.31 -6.94 -1.24
N ALA A 138 -9.48 -7.53 -1.50
CA ALA A 138 -9.69 -8.48 -2.58
C ALA A 138 -11.03 -8.22 -3.29
N TRP A 139 -11.03 -8.38 -4.60
CA TRP A 139 -12.24 -8.31 -5.41
C TRP A 139 -12.90 -9.68 -5.42
N ARG A 140 -14.19 -9.74 -5.08
CA ARG A 140 -14.94 -10.99 -4.92
C ARG A 140 -16.08 -11.06 -5.91
N GLU A 141 -16.15 -12.12 -6.70
CA GLU A 141 -17.24 -12.35 -7.66
C GLU A 141 -17.47 -13.85 -7.81
N ALA A 142 -18.72 -14.30 -7.82
CA ALA A 142 -19.10 -15.69 -8.05
C ALA A 142 -18.27 -16.72 -7.25
N GLY A 143 -18.05 -16.47 -5.96
CA GLY A 143 -17.31 -17.37 -5.05
C GLY A 143 -15.78 -17.33 -5.18
N HIS A 144 -15.25 -16.50 -6.09
CA HIS A 144 -13.82 -16.30 -6.29
C HIS A 144 -13.36 -15.00 -5.63
N ALA A 145 -12.07 -14.93 -5.29
CA ALA A 145 -11.44 -13.73 -4.75
C ALA A 145 -10.08 -13.51 -5.41
N ALA A 146 -9.76 -12.26 -5.76
CA ALA A 146 -8.46 -11.86 -6.27
C ALA A 146 -8.05 -10.52 -5.68
N GLY A 147 -6.91 -10.46 -5.00
CA GLY A 147 -6.43 -9.26 -4.35
C GLY A 147 -4.93 -9.36 -4.19
N ASP A 148 -4.50 -10.14 -3.20
CA ASP A 148 -3.14 -10.67 -3.06
C ASP A 148 -2.03 -9.61 -3.20
N GLY A 149 -2.30 -8.41 -2.70
CA GLY A 149 -1.40 -7.25 -2.77
C GLY A 149 -1.58 -6.36 -4.00
N LEU A 150 -2.32 -6.81 -5.02
CA LEU A 150 -2.48 -6.16 -6.32
C LEU A 150 -3.72 -5.27 -6.46
N LEU A 151 -4.81 -5.54 -5.73
CA LEU A 151 -5.94 -4.61 -5.62
C LEU A 151 -5.59 -3.53 -4.58
N PRO A 152 -5.71 -2.22 -4.81
CA PRO A 152 -5.19 -1.23 -3.88
C PRO A 152 -6.06 -1.07 -2.63
N THR A 153 -5.41 -0.73 -1.51
CA THR A 153 -6.08 -0.06 -0.39
C THR A 153 -6.47 1.35 -0.81
N LEU A 154 -7.66 1.82 -0.45
CA LEU A 154 -8.05 3.21 -0.69
C LEU A 154 -7.68 4.10 0.49
N ILE A 155 -7.11 5.26 0.18
CA ILE A 155 -6.76 6.29 1.16
C ILE A 155 -7.36 7.64 0.76
N GLN A 156 -7.79 8.43 1.73
CA GLN A 156 -8.13 9.83 1.53
C GLN A 156 -7.47 10.68 2.61
N TRP A 157 -6.71 11.69 2.20
CA TRP A 157 -6.16 12.69 3.11
C TRP A 157 -7.18 13.80 3.34
N ASP A 158 -7.42 14.14 4.60
CA ASP A 158 -8.36 15.19 5.02
C ASP A 158 -7.64 16.51 5.38
N VAL A 159 -6.38 16.61 4.93
CA VAL A 159 -5.48 17.77 5.09
C VAL A 159 -4.74 18.04 3.79
N ALA A 160 -4.38 19.29 3.54
CA ALA A 160 -3.64 19.67 2.33
C ALA A 160 -2.15 19.28 2.39
N ASP A 161 -1.56 19.27 3.59
CA ASP A 161 -0.13 19.00 3.81
C ASP A 161 0.11 17.54 4.24
N TYR A 162 -0.14 16.61 3.33
CA TYR A 162 0.07 15.17 3.53
C TYR A 162 1.41 14.69 2.94
N PRO A 163 1.90 13.46 3.20
CA PRO A 163 3.25 13.03 2.83
C PRO A 163 3.61 13.17 1.33
N GLY A 164 2.65 12.97 0.43
CA GLY A 164 2.86 13.20 -1.01
C GLY A 164 3.11 14.67 -1.41
N VAL A 165 2.83 15.60 -0.50
CA VAL A 165 3.07 17.04 -0.64
C VAL A 165 4.27 17.48 0.19
N SER A 166 4.34 17.06 1.46
CA SER A 166 5.28 17.59 2.45
C SER A 166 6.66 16.94 2.47
N LEU A 167 6.79 15.69 1.99
CA LEU A 167 8.07 15.01 2.00
C LEU A 167 9.06 15.63 0.98
N PRO A 168 10.35 15.77 1.33
CA PRO A 168 11.39 16.10 0.37
C PRO A 168 11.38 15.11 -0.79
N ARG A 169 11.29 15.63 -2.02
CA ARG A 169 11.21 14.82 -3.23
C ARG A 169 12.60 14.34 -3.62
N GLN A 170 12.79 13.03 -3.67
CA GLN A 170 13.98 12.42 -4.24
C GLN A 170 13.84 12.26 -5.75
N HIS A 171 14.97 12.15 -6.46
CA HIS A 171 15.03 11.83 -7.89
C HIS A 171 14.75 10.34 -8.15
N LEU A 172 13.63 9.85 -7.63
CA LEU A 172 13.12 8.50 -7.78
C LEU A 172 11.77 8.59 -8.49
N THR A 173 11.66 8.03 -9.69
CA THR A 173 10.42 8.11 -10.50
C THR A 173 9.83 6.73 -10.68
N LEU A 174 8.59 6.53 -10.24
CA LEU A 174 7.83 5.32 -10.58
C LEU A 174 7.51 5.34 -12.07
N LYS A 175 8.10 4.43 -12.84
CA LYS A 175 7.84 4.29 -14.28
C LYS A 175 6.65 3.38 -14.53
N GLN A 176 6.55 2.31 -13.75
CA GLN A 176 5.51 1.30 -13.92
C GLN A 176 5.29 0.52 -12.63
N LEU A 177 4.02 0.29 -12.30
CA LEU A 177 3.59 -0.73 -11.35
C LEU A 177 3.04 -1.91 -12.15
N SER A 178 3.49 -3.12 -11.82
CA SER A 178 3.10 -4.35 -12.53
C SER A 178 2.75 -5.46 -11.55
N GLY A 179 1.83 -6.34 -11.94
CA GLY A 179 1.51 -7.53 -11.20
C GLY A 179 1.21 -8.74 -12.09
N SER A 180 1.39 -9.93 -11.53
CA SER A 180 0.98 -11.19 -12.16
C SER A 180 0.06 -11.96 -11.21
N HIS A 181 -1.05 -12.51 -11.72
CA HIS A 181 -2.06 -13.19 -10.90
C HIS A 181 -2.70 -14.39 -11.63
N PRO A 182 -2.99 -15.52 -10.95
CA PRO A 182 -3.69 -16.67 -11.55
C PRO A 182 -5.19 -16.41 -11.80
N GLN A 183 -5.72 -15.30 -11.32
CA GLN A 183 -7.08 -14.82 -11.61
C GLN A 183 -7.04 -13.35 -12.08
N ALA A 184 -6.13 -13.02 -13.00
CA ALA A 184 -5.92 -11.64 -13.45
C ALA A 184 -7.18 -11.03 -14.08
N GLY A 185 -8.02 -11.83 -14.74
CA GLY A 185 -9.32 -11.37 -15.26
C GLY A 185 -10.22 -10.79 -14.17
N LEU A 186 -10.37 -11.49 -13.04
CA LEU A 186 -11.16 -11.04 -11.90
C LEU A 186 -10.55 -9.79 -11.25
N LEU A 187 -9.23 -9.76 -11.10
CA LEU A 187 -8.51 -8.62 -10.55
C LEU A 187 -8.67 -7.36 -11.42
N ARG A 188 -8.54 -7.48 -12.74
CA ARG A 188 -8.76 -6.36 -13.68
C ARG A 188 -10.18 -5.83 -13.62
N GLN A 189 -11.20 -6.68 -13.41
CA GLN A 189 -12.57 -6.23 -13.20
C GLN A 189 -12.69 -5.34 -11.95
N GLY A 190 -12.10 -5.76 -10.82
CA GLY A 190 -12.10 -4.96 -9.59
C GLY A 190 -11.34 -3.64 -9.75
N LEU A 191 -10.18 -3.66 -10.40
CA LEU A 191 -9.41 -2.46 -10.70
C LEU A 191 -10.18 -1.48 -11.60
N ALA A 192 -10.85 -1.97 -12.65
CA ALA A 192 -11.66 -1.14 -13.54
C ALA A 192 -12.89 -0.57 -12.81
N TRP A 193 -13.53 -1.36 -11.95
CA TRP A 193 -14.66 -0.89 -11.13
C TRP A 193 -14.24 0.23 -10.18
N LEU A 194 -13.06 0.13 -9.57
CA LEU A 194 -12.47 1.18 -8.72
C LEU A 194 -11.98 2.41 -9.51
N GLY A 195 -11.77 2.29 -10.83
CA GLY A 195 -11.10 3.31 -11.63
C GLY A 195 -9.58 3.37 -11.41
N ALA A 196 -8.95 2.25 -11.07
CA ALA A 196 -7.52 2.08 -10.79
C ALA A 196 -6.79 1.18 -11.82
N ASP A 197 -7.48 0.68 -12.84
CA ASP A 197 -6.93 -0.18 -13.91
C ASP A 197 -5.76 0.44 -14.67
N HIS A 198 -5.76 1.76 -14.80
CA HIS A 198 -4.68 2.51 -15.44
C HIS A 198 -3.42 2.69 -14.57
N LEU A 199 -3.47 2.35 -13.28
CA LEU A 199 -2.37 2.54 -12.33
C LEU A 199 -1.41 1.33 -12.27
N ILE A 200 -1.86 0.16 -12.71
CA ILE A 200 -1.09 -1.09 -12.63
C ILE A 200 -1.33 -1.95 -13.88
N GLN A 201 -0.26 -2.49 -14.45
CA GLN A 201 -0.38 -3.52 -15.49
C GLN A 201 -0.48 -4.89 -14.84
N VAL A 202 -1.54 -5.64 -15.12
CA VAL A 202 -1.75 -6.97 -14.54
C VAL A 202 -1.73 -8.02 -15.64
N GLU A 203 -0.92 -9.05 -15.49
CA GLU A 203 -0.83 -10.20 -16.39
C GLU A 203 -1.41 -11.48 -15.76
N GLN A 204 -1.98 -12.33 -16.62
CA GLN A 204 -2.48 -13.65 -16.23
C GLN A 204 -1.31 -14.64 -16.24
N VAL A 205 -0.89 -15.12 -15.08
CA VAL A 205 0.23 -16.06 -14.94
C VAL A 205 -0.13 -17.08 -13.87
N ASP A 206 0.12 -18.36 -14.14
CA ASP A 206 -0.05 -19.43 -13.15
C ASP A 206 1.01 -19.33 -12.03
N GLY A 207 0.63 -19.76 -10.82
CA GLY A 207 1.49 -19.72 -9.64
C GLY A 207 1.19 -18.54 -8.71
N PRO A 208 2.11 -18.24 -7.76
CA PRO A 208 1.86 -17.25 -6.73
C PRO A 208 1.77 -15.82 -7.31
N PRO A 209 0.85 -14.98 -6.80
CA PRO A 209 0.79 -13.57 -7.13
C PRO A 209 2.12 -12.85 -6.92
N ARG A 210 2.43 -11.89 -7.78
CA ARG A 210 3.62 -11.03 -7.66
C ARG A 210 3.28 -9.59 -7.97
N LEU A 211 3.84 -8.68 -7.20
CA LEU A 211 3.82 -7.23 -7.41
C LEU A 211 5.24 -6.75 -7.64
N SER A 212 5.43 -5.81 -8.57
CA SER A 212 6.71 -5.16 -8.79
C SER A 212 6.53 -3.71 -9.22
N ALA A 213 7.50 -2.88 -8.86
CA ALA A 213 7.57 -1.48 -9.24
C ALA A 213 8.91 -1.20 -9.93
N GLN A 214 8.84 -0.63 -11.13
CA GLN A 214 10.00 -0.14 -11.86
C GLN A 214 10.27 1.31 -11.45
N ILE A 215 11.39 1.54 -10.78
CA ILE A 215 11.77 2.84 -10.23
C ILE A 215 13.03 3.32 -10.96
N GLU A 216 12.92 4.45 -11.64
CA GLU A 216 14.06 5.12 -12.25
C GLU A 216 14.85 5.87 -11.18
N THR A 217 16.16 5.60 -11.14
CA THR A 217 17.12 6.20 -10.20
C THR A 217 18.28 6.84 -10.99
N ALA A 218 19.15 7.59 -10.31
CA ALA A 218 20.38 8.10 -10.92
C ALA A 218 21.31 6.97 -11.43
N GLY A 219 21.23 5.78 -10.82
CA GLY A 219 21.97 4.58 -11.22
C GLY A 219 21.24 3.70 -12.24
N GLY A 220 20.22 4.23 -12.92
CA GLY A 220 19.38 3.51 -13.87
C GLY A 220 18.11 2.91 -13.27
N LEU A 221 17.43 2.07 -14.04
CA LEU A 221 16.16 1.47 -13.66
C LEU A 221 16.37 0.35 -12.63
N LYS A 222 15.59 0.36 -11.55
CA LYS A 222 15.58 -0.65 -10.49
C LYS A 222 14.20 -1.30 -10.40
N ILE A 223 14.17 -2.56 -9.99
CA ILE A 223 12.93 -3.31 -9.76
C ILE A 223 12.81 -3.56 -8.26
N LEU A 224 11.74 -3.04 -7.68
CA LEU A 224 11.30 -3.29 -6.30
C LEU A 224 10.20 -4.36 -6.36
N ALA A 225 10.33 -5.46 -5.61
CA ALA A 225 9.41 -6.61 -5.63
C ALA A 225 9.37 -7.34 -4.29
#